data_AF-A0A351K130-F1
#
_entry.id   AF-A0A351K130-F1
#
_cell.length_a   1.000
_cell.length_b   1.000
_cell.length_c   1.000
_cell.angle_alpha   90.00
_cell.angle_beta   90.00
_cell.angle_gamma   90.00
#
_symmetry.space_group_name_H-M   'P 1'
#
loop_
_entity.id
_entity.type
_entity.pdbx_description
1 polymer ?
#
loop_
_entity_poly.entity_id
_entity_poly.type
_entity_poly.pdbx_seq_one_letter_code
_entity_poly.pdbx_strand_id
1 'polypeptide(L)'
;MQRGIDEGVDAITVFAGEGPKCIIDQLARTPEQLIATLADALMGLHHRKLVVGFDVVLVVSPDHSRIFHEAKWSDAEVLEALYAATARPGAELVRGVGGIAEGVPEGFGEIPSLPKFRPDGILLAHAGGGAGLFSSMIGGWVNGEMGSDPVTVEVRP
;
A
#
# COMPACT_ATOMS: atom_id res chain seq x y z
N MET A 1 6.31 -16.27 9.99
CA MET A 1 5.01 -15.90 10.57
C MET A 1 4.57 -14.56 9.98
N GLN A 2 3.36 -14.49 9.42
CA GLN A 2 2.75 -13.27 8.90
C GLN A 2 1.43 -13.05 9.63
N ARG A 3 1.25 -11.88 10.26
CA ARG A 3 0.02 -11.52 10.99
C ARG A 3 -0.40 -12.56 12.06
N GLY A 4 0.58 -13.16 12.73
CA GLY A 4 0.36 -14.18 13.76
C GLY A 4 0.08 -15.59 13.22
N ILE A 5 0.15 -15.80 11.91
CA ILE A 5 -0.05 -17.10 11.26
C ILE A 5 1.29 -17.68 10.80
N ASP A 6 1.52 -18.95 11.13
CA ASP A 6 2.72 -19.69 10.74
C ASP A 6 2.75 -20.01 9.25
N GLU A 7 3.96 -20.26 8.72
CA GLU A 7 4.14 -20.64 7.33
C GLU A 7 3.43 -21.97 7.03
N GLY A 8 2.73 -22.04 5.90
CA GLY A 8 1.99 -23.22 5.47
C GLY A 8 0.61 -23.40 6.12
N VAL A 9 0.17 -22.47 6.97
CA VAL A 9 -1.17 -22.49 7.57
C VAL A 9 -2.14 -21.66 6.73
N ASP A 10 -3.26 -22.26 6.33
CA ASP A 10 -4.33 -21.55 5.65
C ASP A 10 -5.01 -20.55 6.59
N ALA A 11 -5.23 -19.32 6.12
CA ALA A 11 -5.85 -18.27 6.90
C ALA A 11 -6.79 -17.39 6.08
N ILE A 12 -7.77 -16.81 6.76
CA ILE A 12 -8.70 -15.82 6.19
C ILE A 12 -8.39 -14.46 6.81
N THR A 13 -8.23 -13.45 5.95
CA THR A 13 -8.19 -12.05 6.38
C THR A 13 -9.47 -11.34 5.97
N VAL A 14 -10.17 -10.77 6.94
CA VAL A 14 -11.33 -9.90 6.72
C VAL A 14 -10.88 -8.45 6.90
N PHE A 15 -11.23 -7.59 5.95
CA PHE A 15 -10.91 -6.16 5.96
C PHE A 15 -12.07 -5.36 5.38
N ALA A 16 -12.22 -4.11 5.82
CA ALA A 16 -13.11 -3.15 5.18
C ALA A 16 -12.39 -2.50 4.00
N GLY A 17 -13.00 -2.49 2.83
CA GLY A 17 -12.40 -1.86 1.65
C GLY A 17 -13.40 -1.43 0.59
N GLU A 18 -12.91 -0.59 -0.32
CA GLU A 18 -13.62 -0.15 -1.53
C GLU A 18 -13.38 -1.09 -2.72
N GLY A 19 -13.85 -0.70 -3.91
CA GLY A 19 -13.58 -1.45 -5.14
C GLY A 19 -12.09 -1.47 -5.51
N PRO A 20 -11.59 -2.56 -6.12
CA PRO A 20 -10.19 -2.65 -6.53
C PRO A 20 -9.86 -1.65 -7.65
N LYS A 21 -8.65 -1.09 -7.60
CA LYS A 21 -8.05 -0.31 -8.67
C LYS A 21 -6.87 -1.08 -9.27
N CYS A 22 -6.88 -1.24 -10.59
CA CYS A 22 -5.79 -1.91 -11.30
C CYS A 22 -4.56 -1.00 -11.40
N ILE A 23 -3.37 -1.59 -11.27
CA ILE A 23 -2.07 -0.95 -11.42
C ILE A 23 -1.31 -1.73 -12.49
N ILE A 24 -0.91 -1.06 -13.56
CA ILE A 24 -0.32 -1.70 -14.74
C ILE A 24 1.08 -1.15 -14.93
N ASP A 25 2.08 -2.03 -15.01
CA ASP A 25 3.43 -1.67 -15.43
C ASP A 25 4.04 -2.73 -16.33
N GLN A 26 3.91 -2.55 -17.64
CA GLN A 26 4.42 -3.52 -18.60
C GLN A 26 5.94 -3.39 -18.84
N LEU A 27 6.59 -2.39 -18.25
CA LEU A 27 7.95 -1.97 -18.59
C LEU A 27 8.97 -2.17 -17.47
N ALA A 28 8.58 -2.10 -16.21
CA ALA A 28 9.50 -2.30 -15.09
C ALA A 28 10.21 -3.66 -15.17
N ARG A 29 11.53 -3.65 -14.96
CA ARG A 29 12.39 -4.85 -14.92
C ARG A 29 13.28 -4.91 -13.69
N THR A 30 13.30 -3.86 -12.86
CA THR A 30 13.99 -3.86 -11.57
C THR A 30 13.01 -3.57 -10.43
N PRO A 31 13.32 -3.98 -9.19
CA PRO A 31 12.52 -3.64 -8.03
C PRO A 31 12.23 -2.15 -7.90
N GLU A 32 13.25 -1.30 -8.09
CA GLU A 32 13.15 0.15 -7.93
C GLU A 32 12.17 0.76 -8.95
N GLN A 33 12.20 0.28 -10.19
CA GLN A 33 11.26 0.71 -11.23
C GLN A 33 9.83 0.34 -10.85
N LEU A 34 9.61 -0.89 -10.38
CA LEU A 34 8.28 -1.35 -10.00
C LEU A 34 7.78 -0.63 -8.73
N ILE A 35 8.64 -0.41 -7.73
CA ILE A 35 8.33 0.37 -6.53
C ILE A 35 7.87 1.77 -6.92
N ALA A 36 8.53 2.43 -7.87
CA ALA A 36 8.14 3.77 -8.32
C ALA A 36 6.70 3.80 -8.86
N THR A 37 6.32 2.84 -9.71
CA THR A 37 4.95 2.75 -10.26
C THR A 37 3.93 2.40 -9.17
N LEU A 38 4.24 1.41 -8.33
CA LEU A 38 3.36 1.03 -7.22
C LEU A 38 3.15 2.21 -6.25
N ALA A 39 4.20 2.93 -5.90
CA ALA A 39 4.12 4.09 -5.02
C ALA A 39 3.29 5.24 -5.62
N ASP A 40 3.47 5.59 -6.90
CA ASP A 40 2.64 6.64 -7.52
C ASP A 40 1.16 6.24 -7.56
N ALA A 41 0.86 4.97 -7.84
CA ALA A 41 -0.51 4.46 -7.78
C ALA A 41 -1.08 4.53 -6.35
N LEU A 42 -0.32 4.08 -5.35
CA LEU A 42 -0.71 4.10 -3.94
C LEU A 42 -0.95 5.51 -3.40
N MET A 43 -0.21 6.52 -3.89
CA MET A 43 -0.49 7.92 -3.56
C MET A 43 -1.92 8.31 -3.94
N GLY A 44 -2.46 7.74 -5.02
CA GLY A 44 -3.83 7.94 -5.47
C GLY A 44 -4.90 7.26 -4.62
N LEU A 45 -4.55 6.51 -3.57
CA LEU A 45 -5.54 5.94 -2.67
C LEU A 45 -6.37 7.05 -2.00
N HIS A 46 -7.66 7.09 -2.34
CA HIS A 46 -8.68 8.07 -1.96
C HIS A 46 -8.36 9.51 -2.39
N HIS A 47 -7.22 10.02 -1.96
CA HIS A 47 -6.73 11.34 -2.27
C HIS A 47 -5.23 11.44 -1.97
N ARG A 48 -4.46 12.09 -2.86
CA ARG A 48 -2.99 12.25 -2.70
C ARG A 48 -2.58 12.95 -1.39
N LYS A 49 -3.46 13.80 -0.85
CA LYS A 49 -3.24 14.54 0.40
C LYS A 49 -3.85 13.93 1.66
N LEU A 50 -4.61 12.83 1.53
CA LEU A 50 -5.13 12.10 2.68
C LEU A 50 -4.14 11.01 3.05
N VAL A 51 -3.20 11.37 3.93
CA VAL A 51 -2.10 10.49 4.40
C VAL A 51 -2.34 9.95 5.80
N VAL A 52 -3.52 10.20 6.36
CA VAL A 52 -3.91 9.80 7.71
C VAL A 52 -5.15 8.93 7.63
N GLY A 53 -5.13 7.79 8.32
CA GLY A 53 -6.31 6.99 8.63
C GLY A 53 -6.63 5.84 7.66
N PHE A 54 -6.08 5.83 6.44
CA PHE A 54 -6.43 4.83 5.42
C PHE A 54 -5.29 3.85 5.15
N ASP A 55 -5.60 2.57 5.25
CA ASP A 55 -4.73 1.46 4.87
C ASP A 55 -5.07 0.97 3.46
N VAL A 56 -4.28 0.02 2.94
CA VAL A 56 -4.47 -0.56 1.62
C VAL A 56 -4.17 -2.04 1.63
N VAL A 57 -4.91 -2.83 0.84
CA VAL A 57 -4.46 -4.15 0.41
C VAL A 57 -3.78 -4.00 -0.94
N LEU A 58 -2.48 -4.25 -0.99
CA LEU A 58 -1.73 -4.27 -2.23
C LEU A 58 -1.58 -5.71 -2.70
N VAL A 59 -2.27 -6.06 -3.78
CA VAL A 59 -2.18 -7.38 -4.42
C VAL A 59 -1.22 -7.30 -5.59
N VAL A 60 -0.02 -7.85 -5.40
CA VAL A 60 1.02 -7.93 -6.42
C VAL A 60 0.85 -9.21 -7.23
N SER A 61 0.73 -9.08 -8.55
CA SER A 61 0.56 -10.24 -9.43
C SER A 61 1.83 -11.08 -9.56
N PRO A 62 1.72 -12.35 -9.99
CA PRO A 62 2.89 -13.21 -10.17
C PRO A 62 3.98 -12.58 -11.06
N ASP A 63 3.61 -11.89 -12.14
CA ASP A 63 4.59 -11.28 -13.06
C ASP A 63 5.36 -10.12 -12.42
N HIS A 64 4.70 -9.28 -11.62
CA HIS A 64 5.35 -8.22 -10.84
C HIS A 64 6.16 -8.81 -9.68
N SER A 65 5.62 -9.82 -9.00
CA SER A 65 6.29 -10.50 -7.88
C SER A 65 7.60 -11.14 -8.31
N ARG A 66 7.66 -11.66 -9.55
CA ARG A 66 8.88 -12.23 -10.13
C ARG A 66 10.03 -11.22 -10.17
N ILE A 67 9.76 -9.93 -10.41
CA ILE A 67 10.79 -8.88 -10.44
C ILE A 67 11.47 -8.76 -9.06
N PHE A 68 10.69 -8.79 -7.98
CA PHE A 68 11.23 -8.78 -6.61
C PHE A 68 11.94 -10.09 -6.28
N HIS A 69 11.34 -11.22 -6.63
CA HIS A 69 11.90 -12.55 -6.35
C HIS A 69 13.24 -12.79 -7.04
N GLU A 70 13.37 -12.44 -8.33
CA GLU A 70 14.64 -12.58 -9.08
C GLU A 70 15.74 -11.68 -8.51
N ALA A 71 15.37 -10.50 -8.00
CA ALA A 71 16.27 -9.60 -7.28
C ALA A 71 16.52 -9.99 -5.82
N LYS A 72 15.87 -11.07 -5.34
CA LYS A 72 15.95 -11.59 -3.96
C LYS A 72 15.46 -10.59 -2.90
N TRP A 73 14.54 -9.71 -3.25
CA TRP A 73 13.88 -8.85 -2.29
C TRP A 73 12.88 -9.65 -1.47
N SER A 74 12.94 -9.47 -0.16
CA SER A 74 11.92 -9.91 0.79
C SER A 74 10.72 -8.96 0.79
N ASP A 75 9.57 -9.46 1.26
CA ASP A 75 8.37 -8.63 1.46
C ASP A 75 8.63 -7.44 2.40
N ALA A 76 9.54 -7.60 3.37
CA ALA A 76 9.96 -6.53 4.26
C ALA A 76 10.69 -5.41 3.51
N GLU A 77 11.61 -5.75 2.60
CA GLU A 77 12.32 -4.78 1.75
C GLU A 77 11.35 -4.08 0.78
N VAL A 78 10.40 -4.82 0.20
CA VAL A 78 9.34 -4.25 -0.65
C VAL A 78 8.50 -3.24 0.14
N LEU A 79 8.03 -3.61 1.34
CA LEU A 79 7.23 -2.74 2.19
C LEU A 79 8.02 -1.49 2.61
N GLU A 80 9.26 -1.65 3.06
CA GLU A 80 10.14 -0.53 3.44
C GLU A 80 10.30 0.46 2.27
N ALA A 81 10.58 -0.05 1.07
CA ALA A 81 10.72 0.76 -0.12
C ALA A 81 9.41 1.49 -0.50
N LEU A 82 8.25 0.84 -0.35
CA LEU A 82 6.94 1.47 -0.59
C LEU A 82 6.65 2.58 0.43
N TYR A 83 6.91 2.36 1.72
CA TYR A 83 6.72 3.40 2.75
C TYR A 83 7.62 4.60 2.48
N ALA A 84 8.88 4.38 2.10
CA ALA A 84 9.81 5.44 1.73
C ALA A 84 9.34 6.19 0.48
N ALA A 85 8.95 5.47 -0.58
CA ALA A 85 8.56 6.06 -1.86
C ALA A 85 7.20 6.78 -1.84
N THR A 86 6.35 6.52 -0.84
CA THR A 86 5.05 7.17 -0.68
C THR A 86 5.07 8.33 0.32
N ALA A 87 6.19 8.60 0.98
CA ALA A 87 6.29 9.73 1.88
C ALA A 87 6.39 11.07 1.13
N ARG A 88 5.77 12.12 1.68
CA ARG A 88 5.73 13.45 1.05
C ARG A 88 5.96 14.58 2.05
N PRO A 89 6.58 15.69 1.65
CA PRO A 89 6.69 16.86 2.50
C PRO A 89 5.32 17.40 2.89
N GLY A 90 5.14 17.76 4.16
CA GLY A 90 3.88 18.31 4.66
C GLY A 90 3.44 19.56 3.91
N ALA A 91 4.39 20.41 3.49
CA ALA A 91 4.15 21.59 2.68
C ALA A 91 3.35 21.31 1.38
N GLU A 92 3.47 20.11 0.79
CA GLU A 92 2.68 19.71 -0.39
C GLU A 92 1.26 19.26 -0.04
N LEU A 93 1.07 18.75 1.19
CA LEU A 93 -0.14 18.08 1.62
C LEU A 93 -1.11 18.99 2.38
N VAL A 94 -0.69 20.19 2.77
CA VAL A 94 -1.55 21.13 3.49
C VAL A 94 -2.80 21.50 2.67
N ARG A 95 -3.93 21.65 3.36
CA ARG A 95 -5.20 22.13 2.79
C ARG A 95 -5.02 23.43 2.01
N GLY A 96 -5.68 23.53 0.87
CA GLY A 96 -5.63 24.70 -0.02
C GLY A 96 -4.39 24.77 -0.93
N VAL A 97 -3.28 24.10 -0.58
CA VAL A 97 -2.06 24.09 -1.43
C VAL A 97 -2.38 23.49 -2.80
N GLY A 98 -1.86 24.08 -3.88
CA GLY A 98 -2.14 23.61 -5.25
C GLY A 98 -3.61 23.73 -5.67
N GLY A 99 -4.40 24.58 -4.99
CA GLY A 99 -5.83 24.77 -5.28
C GLY A 99 -6.72 23.62 -4.82
N ILE A 100 -6.20 22.68 -4.02
CA ILE A 100 -6.95 21.53 -3.50
C ILE A 100 -7.35 21.80 -2.06
N ALA A 101 -8.66 21.92 -1.80
CA ALA A 101 -9.20 22.21 -0.48
C ALA A 101 -8.82 21.16 0.59
N GLU A 102 -8.77 19.87 0.20
CA GLU A 102 -8.45 18.77 1.10
C GLU A 102 -6.95 18.66 1.40
N GLY A 103 -6.62 18.09 2.57
CA GLY A 103 -5.25 17.84 3.00
C GLY A 103 -5.09 17.81 4.52
N VAL A 104 -3.83 17.78 4.96
CA VAL A 104 -3.49 17.87 6.38
C VAL A 104 -3.65 19.30 6.91
N PRO A 105 -3.87 19.48 8.24
CA PRO A 105 -3.90 20.81 8.86
C PRO A 105 -2.60 21.59 8.63
N GLU A 106 -2.68 22.93 8.64
CA GLU A 106 -1.53 23.82 8.38
C GLU A 106 -0.31 23.54 9.27
N GLY A 107 -0.52 23.16 10.53
CA GLY A 107 0.56 22.82 11.46
C GLY A 107 1.46 21.65 11.06
N PHE A 108 1.07 20.88 10.03
CA PHE A 108 1.87 19.80 9.46
C PHE A 108 2.82 20.27 8.34
N GLY A 109 2.73 21.53 7.89
CA GLY A 109 3.46 22.06 6.74
C GLY A 109 4.99 21.96 6.85
N GLU A 110 5.53 22.14 8.05
CA GLU A 110 6.98 22.11 8.32
C GLU A 110 7.54 20.68 8.47
N ILE A 111 6.69 19.65 8.46
CA ILE A 111 7.15 18.27 8.58
C ILE A 111 7.79 17.85 7.25
N PRO A 112 9.09 17.50 7.23
CA PRO A 112 9.83 17.26 5.99
C PRO A 112 9.37 16.00 5.25
N SER A 113 8.78 15.05 5.98
CA SER A 113 8.32 13.77 5.43
C SER A 113 7.15 13.24 6.25
N LEU A 114 5.98 13.19 5.64
CA LEU A 114 4.78 12.55 6.17
C LEU A 114 4.53 11.25 5.40
N PRO A 115 4.39 10.12 6.10
CA PRO A 115 4.12 8.84 5.45
C PRO A 115 2.68 8.80 4.93
N LYS A 116 2.46 8.19 3.74
CA LYS A 116 1.11 7.98 3.19
C LYS A 116 0.29 6.99 4.01
N PHE A 117 0.96 6.00 4.59
CA PHE A 117 0.38 4.91 5.35
C PHE A 117 1.01 4.87 6.73
N ARG A 118 0.23 4.48 7.75
CA ARG A 118 0.78 4.16 9.07
C ARG A 118 1.68 2.91 8.99
N PRO A 119 2.49 2.63 10.03
CA PRO A 119 3.11 1.30 10.18
C PRO A 119 2.06 0.20 10.04
N ASP A 120 2.40 -0.85 9.30
CA ASP A 120 1.52 -1.97 8.96
C ASP A 120 0.26 -1.61 8.14
N GLY A 121 0.18 -0.39 7.60
CA GLY A 121 -0.95 0.10 6.81
C GLY A 121 -1.00 -0.40 5.36
N ILE A 122 0.02 -1.15 4.91
CA ILE A 122 0.01 -1.86 3.63
C ILE A 122 -0.08 -3.36 3.91
N LEU A 123 -1.26 -3.94 3.62
CA LEU A 123 -1.43 -5.39 3.58
C LEU A 123 -0.95 -5.91 2.22
N LEU A 124 0.29 -6.37 2.16
CA LEU A 124 0.87 -6.98 0.97
C LEU A 124 0.35 -8.41 0.78
N ALA A 125 -0.11 -8.71 -0.43
CA ALA A 125 -0.53 -10.05 -0.84
C ALA A 125 -0.02 -10.35 -2.25
N HIS A 126 0.29 -11.62 -2.51
CA HIS A 126 0.70 -12.10 -3.83
C HIS A 126 -0.41 -13.00 -4.40
N ALA A 127 -1.08 -12.56 -5.46
CA ALA A 127 -2.18 -13.31 -6.08
C ALA A 127 -2.47 -12.86 -7.52
N GLY A 128 -3.22 -13.67 -8.26
CA GLY A 128 -3.59 -13.41 -9.65
C GLY A 128 -2.99 -14.42 -10.63
N GLY A 129 -2.96 -14.07 -11.91
CA GLY A 129 -2.40 -14.91 -12.98
C GLY A 129 -1.19 -14.26 -13.67
N GLY A 130 -0.37 -15.07 -14.35
CA GLY A 130 0.80 -14.62 -15.11
C GLY A 130 0.48 -14.01 -16.48
N ALA A 131 -0.64 -13.30 -16.59
CA ALA A 131 -1.16 -12.77 -17.84
C ALA A 131 -1.14 -11.23 -17.88
N GLY A 132 -0.01 -10.62 -17.47
CA GLY A 132 0.43 -9.37 -18.12
C GLY A 132 0.87 -8.20 -17.25
N LEU A 133 1.55 -8.41 -16.12
CA LEU A 133 2.09 -7.28 -15.31
C LEU A 133 0.98 -6.31 -14.83
N PHE A 134 -0.15 -6.88 -14.39
CA PHE A 134 -1.28 -6.18 -13.80
C PHE A 134 -1.36 -6.52 -12.31
N SER A 135 -1.17 -5.55 -11.42
CA SER A 135 -1.44 -5.67 -9.97
C SER A 135 -2.71 -4.91 -9.61
N SER A 136 -3.11 -4.96 -8.34
CA SER A 136 -4.24 -4.17 -7.88
C SER A 136 -4.01 -3.65 -6.46
N MET A 137 -4.63 -2.52 -6.17
CA MET A 137 -4.81 -2.05 -4.80
C MET A 137 -6.29 -2.07 -4.45
N ILE A 138 -6.59 -2.37 -3.20
CA ILE A 138 -7.93 -2.25 -2.63
C ILE A 138 -7.82 -1.25 -1.49
N GLY A 139 -8.45 -0.09 -1.65
CA GLY A 139 -8.42 0.93 -0.64
C GLY A 139 -9.15 0.50 0.62
N GLY A 140 -8.53 0.70 1.78
CA GLY A 140 -9.18 0.47 3.07
C GLY A 140 -10.12 1.61 3.45
N TRP A 141 -10.77 1.45 4.60
CA TRP A 141 -11.50 2.51 5.27
C TRP A 141 -10.66 3.17 6.38
N VAL A 142 -11.27 4.06 7.17
CA VAL A 142 -10.65 4.55 8.40
C VAL A 142 -10.33 3.36 9.31
N ASN A 143 -9.11 3.30 9.87
CA ASN A 143 -8.62 2.21 10.73
C ASN A 143 -8.39 2.65 12.19
N GLY A 144 -7.99 1.70 13.05
CA GLY A 144 -7.73 1.91 14.47
C GLY A 144 -9.00 2.11 15.31
N GLU A 145 -8.90 2.79 16.46
CA GLU A 145 -10.02 3.00 17.40
C GLU A 145 -11.26 3.65 16.76
N MET A 146 -11.06 4.48 15.74
CA MET A 146 -12.13 5.16 15.00
C MET A 146 -12.67 4.33 13.82
N GLY A 147 -12.11 3.15 13.58
CA GLY A 147 -12.19 2.45 12.31
C GLY A 147 -12.27 0.94 12.44
N SER A 148 -11.78 0.23 11.42
CA SER A 148 -11.80 -1.23 11.35
C SER A 148 -10.44 -1.79 10.94
N ASP A 149 -9.71 -2.40 11.88
CA ASP A 149 -8.46 -3.08 11.54
C ASP A 149 -8.72 -4.42 10.83
N PRO A 150 -7.92 -4.79 9.81
CA PRO A 150 -7.98 -6.12 9.24
C PRO A 150 -7.72 -7.19 10.31
N VAL A 151 -8.52 -8.26 10.31
CA VAL A 151 -8.35 -9.39 11.23
C VAL A 151 -8.03 -10.64 10.43
N THR A 152 -7.01 -11.38 10.86
CA THR A 152 -6.60 -12.63 10.25
C THR A 152 -6.82 -13.77 11.23
N VAL A 153 -7.45 -14.84 10.77
CA VAL A 153 -7.68 -16.06 11.55
C VAL A 153 -7.25 -17.29 10.75
N GLU A 154 -6.67 -18.25 11.45
CA GLU A 154 -6.40 -19.59 10.91
C GLU A 154 -7.72 -20.28 10.49
N VAL A 155 -7.69 -20.96 9.35
CA VAL A 155 -8.78 -21.84 8.90
C VAL A 155 -8.69 -23.14 9.68
N ARG A 156 -9.75 -23.45 10.44
CA ARG A 156 -9.87 -24.70 11.20
C ARG A 156 -10.86 -25.65 10.51
N PRO A 157 -10.61 -26.98 10.53
CA PRO A 157 -11.53 -27.98 9.99
C PRO A 157 -12.91 -27.99 10.64
#